data_AF-E3QZM2-F1
#
_entry.id   AF-E3QZM2-F1
#
_cell.length_a   1.000
_cell.length_b   1.000
_cell.length_c   1.000
_cell.angle_alpha   90.00
_cell.angle_beta   90.00
_cell.angle_gamma   90.00
#
_symmetry.space_group_name_H-M   'P 1'
#
loop_
_entity.id
_entity.type
_entity.pdbx_description
1 polymer ?
#
loop_
_entity_poly.entity_id
_entity_poly.type
_entity_poly.pdbx_seq_one_letter_code
_entity_poly.pdbx_strand_id
1 'polypeptide(L)'
;MRLSSDSILRASLVAAAWLASTVRAIPKVVDRDDPPPNPPGLSLQSPIATAEQVEITGPNPTTTTTTTTTTASPPLPQQQQQQQDKPPIPITVQLFESSPGVKTCRGSAFVKMVLPADASKEPAFTSKDGQCYDLTETAQCGIFAGNKADGCEAKLFRGSRCTEFANLAVFQEELRPVGGFFTSISIKCGIAPVEPKPLSLGNLGGKLQKPPGKGSTAAARAVDAAMRAA
;
A
#
# COMPACT_ATOMS: atom_id res chain seq x y z
N MET A 1 77.44 16.03 -8.31
CA MET A 1 77.62 14.91 -9.26
C MET A 1 76.43 14.89 -10.22
N ARG A 2 76.70 14.46 -11.46
CA ARG A 2 75.90 14.37 -12.71
C ARG A 2 74.44 13.91 -12.49
N LEU A 3 73.43 14.59 -13.06
CA LEU A 3 72.86 14.54 -14.44
C LEU A 3 72.13 13.24 -14.81
N SER A 4 70.93 13.44 -15.38
CA SER A 4 70.30 12.68 -16.48
C SER A 4 69.44 11.46 -16.12
N SER A 5 68.42 11.04 -16.86
CA SER A 5 67.39 11.60 -17.75
C SER A 5 66.69 10.37 -18.38
N ASP A 6 65.40 10.50 -18.70
CA ASP A 6 64.64 9.81 -19.77
C ASP A 6 64.35 8.29 -19.78
N SER A 7 63.07 7.98 -20.04
CA SER A 7 62.56 7.19 -21.20
C SER A 7 61.03 7.05 -21.06
N ILE A 8 60.14 7.73 -21.81
CA ILE A 8 59.79 7.66 -23.24
C ILE A 8 58.94 6.41 -23.63
N LEU A 9 57.73 6.70 -24.16
CA LEU A 9 56.87 5.96 -25.12
C LEU A 9 56.14 4.68 -24.68
N ARG A 10 54.80 4.61 -24.85
CA ARG A 10 54.12 4.26 -26.11
C ARG A 10 52.58 4.34 -25.99
N ALA A 11 51.97 4.92 -27.02
CA ALA A 11 50.55 4.90 -27.32
C ALA A 11 50.09 3.51 -27.81
N SER A 12 48.82 3.17 -27.62
CA SER A 12 48.06 2.27 -28.51
C SER A 12 46.56 2.50 -28.36
N LEU A 13 45.97 3.08 -29.41
CA LEU A 13 44.56 3.06 -29.72
C LEU A 13 44.14 1.63 -30.08
N VAL A 14 43.03 1.13 -29.54
CA VAL A 14 42.28 0.03 -30.14
C VAL A 14 40.81 0.45 -30.21
N ALA A 15 40.41 0.88 -31.40
CA ALA A 15 39.02 1.00 -31.79
C ALA A 15 38.48 -0.41 -32.04
N ALA A 16 37.54 -0.85 -31.21
CA ALA A 16 36.76 -2.05 -31.46
C ALA A 16 35.37 -1.65 -31.95
N ALA A 17 35.18 -1.74 -33.26
CA ALA A 17 33.90 -1.66 -33.93
C ALA A 17 33.05 -2.89 -33.56
N TRP A 18 31.93 -2.67 -32.87
CA TRP A 18 30.91 -3.70 -32.69
C TRP A 18 29.75 -3.45 -33.64
N LEU A 19 29.54 -4.44 -34.50
CA LEU A 19 28.49 -4.53 -35.50
C LEU A 19 27.12 -4.60 -34.83
N ALA A 20 26.23 -3.69 -35.19
CA ALA A 20 24.81 -3.75 -34.85
C ALA A 20 24.11 -4.78 -35.77
N SER A 21 23.85 -5.99 -35.25
CA SER A 21 22.92 -6.94 -35.86
C SER A 21 21.52 -6.69 -35.32
N THR A 22 20.70 -5.97 -36.09
CA THR A 22 19.26 -5.81 -35.82
C THR A 22 18.48 -7.00 -36.38
N VAL A 23 18.40 -8.08 -35.61
CA VAL A 23 17.43 -9.15 -35.88
C VAL A 23 16.06 -8.70 -35.37
N ARG A 24 15.19 -8.29 -36.30
CA ARG A 24 13.75 -8.12 -36.05
C ARG A 24 13.15 -9.49 -35.74
N ALA A 25 12.92 -9.78 -34.47
CA ALA A 25 12.09 -10.91 -34.06
C ALA A 25 10.63 -10.63 -34.41
N ILE A 26 10.08 -11.42 -35.32
CA ILE A 26 8.66 -11.45 -35.67
C ILE A 26 7.93 -12.10 -34.50
N PRO A 27 6.96 -11.44 -33.84
CA PRO A 27 6.14 -12.11 -32.84
C PRO A 27 5.24 -13.13 -33.55
N LYS A 28 5.47 -14.42 -33.28
CA LYS A 28 4.47 -15.46 -33.56
C LYS A 28 3.30 -15.23 -32.59
N VAL A 29 2.19 -14.75 -33.13
CA VAL A 29 0.88 -14.83 -32.49
C VAL A 29 0.57 -16.32 -32.36
N VAL A 30 0.66 -16.83 -31.13
CA VAL A 30 0.09 -18.14 -30.79
C VAL A 30 -1.35 -17.86 -30.41
N ASP A 31 -2.24 -18.21 -31.33
CA ASP A 31 -3.67 -18.35 -31.06
C ASP A 31 -3.82 -19.42 -29.98
N ARG A 32 -4.26 -19.01 -28.78
CA ARG A 32 -4.36 -19.84 -27.59
C ARG A 32 -5.84 -20.07 -27.28
N ASP A 33 -6.55 -20.63 -28.25
CA ASP A 33 -7.87 -21.21 -28.07
C ASP A 33 -7.77 -22.73 -28.25
N ASP A 34 -7.31 -23.40 -27.20
CA ASP A 34 -7.57 -24.84 -27.02
C ASP A 34 -7.59 -25.15 -25.51
N PRO A 35 -8.79 -25.30 -24.90
CA PRO A 35 -8.91 -25.72 -23.51
C PRO A 35 -8.63 -27.23 -23.38
N PRO A 36 -7.90 -27.68 -22.34
CA PRO A 36 -7.67 -29.10 -22.14
C PRO A 36 -8.99 -29.86 -21.87
N PRO A 37 -9.13 -31.10 -22.37
CA PRO A 37 -10.30 -31.93 -22.10
C PRO A 37 -10.37 -32.35 -20.63
N ASN A 38 -11.53 -32.08 -20.01
CA ASN A 38 -11.86 -32.52 -18.66
C ASN A 38 -11.92 -34.07 -18.58
N PRO A 39 -11.39 -34.70 -17.52
CA PRO A 39 -11.69 -36.09 -17.22
C PRO A 39 -13.10 -36.27 -16.62
N PRO A 40 -13.73 -37.45 -16.81
CA PRO A 40 -15.12 -37.69 -16.47
C PRO A 40 -15.38 -37.92 -14.97
N GLY A 41 -16.46 -37.29 -14.50
CA GLY A 41 -17.39 -37.68 -13.44
C GLY A 41 -16.91 -38.55 -12.26
N LEU A 42 -16.97 -37.95 -11.07
CA LEU A 42 -17.57 -38.63 -9.90
C LEU A 42 -18.53 -37.67 -9.19
N SER A 43 -19.81 -38.00 -9.35
CA SER A 43 -20.97 -37.36 -8.75
C SER A 43 -21.30 -37.97 -7.38
N LEU A 44 -21.87 -37.12 -6.51
CA LEU A 44 -22.66 -37.42 -5.32
C LEU A 44 -21.95 -38.11 -4.14
N GLN A 45 -21.90 -37.40 -3.01
CA GLN A 45 -22.75 -37.72 -1.84
C GLN A 45 -22.60 -36.64 -0.75
N SER A 46 -23.66 -35.85 -0.55
CA SER A 46 -24.06 -35.40 0.79
C SER A 46 -24.90 -36.52 1.42
N PRO A 47 -24.91 -36.63 2.75
CA PRO A 47 -26.18 -36.31 3.39
C PRO A 47 -26.05 -35.50 4.69
N ILE A 48 -27.17 -34.84 4.93
CA ILE A 48 -27.61 -34.05 6.07
C ILE A 48 -27.84 -34.95 7.29
N ALA A 49 -27.46 -34.48 8.47
CA ALA A 49 -28.07 -34.79 9.78
C ALA A 49 -28.15 -33.44 10.53
N THR A 50 -29.29 -32.78 10.67
CA THR A 50 -30.45 -33.05 11.53
C THR A 50 -30.16 -32.93 13.03
N ALA A 51 -30.66 -31.82 13.59
CA ALA A 51 -31.20 -31.58 14.93
C ALA A 51 -30.29 -31.72 16.18
N GLU A 52 -30.15 -30.61 16.91
CA GLU A 52 -30.72 -30.53 18.26
C GLU A 52 -31.07 -29.07 18.63
N GLN A 53 -32.35 -28.85 18.88
CA GLN A 53 -32.89 -27.72 19.64
C GLN A 53 -32.82 -28.10 21.12
N VAL A 54 -32.33 -27.22 21.99
CA VAL A 54 -32.84 -27.12 23.36
C VAL A 54 -32.91 -25.65 23.78
N GLU A 55 -34.15 -25.21 23.89
CA GLU A 55 -34.68 -24.04 24.59
C GLU A 55 -34.96 -24.45 26.05
N ILE A 56 -34.35 -23.80 27.05
CA ILE A 56 -34.88 -23.75 28.43
C ILE A 56 -34.45 -22.42 29.10
N THR A 57 -35.42 -21.48 29.15
CA THR A 57 -35.92 -20.71 30.30
C THR A 57 -34.97 -19.88 31.20
N GLY A 58 -35.27 -18.58 31.31
CA GLY A 58 -34.68 -17.61 32.27
C GLY A 58 -35.11 -17.84 33.74
N PRO A 59 -34.91 -16.83 34.64
CA PRO A 59 -35.68 -15.59 34.54
C PRO A 59 -34.95 -14.28 34.93
N ASN A 60 -35.50 -13.19 34.40
CA ASN A 60 -35.36 -11.80 34.88
C ASN A 60 -36.06 -11.63 36.25
N PRO A 61 -35.72 -10.60 37.06
CA PRO A 61 -36.57 -9.38 37.07
C PRO A 61 -35.75 -8.07 37.25
N THR A 62 -35.97 -6.99 36.49
CA THR A 62 -37.06 -5.98 36.53
C THR A 62 -36.62 -4.67 37.21
N THR A 63 -36.57 -3.59 36.40
CA THR A 63 -36.76 -2.14 36.71
C THR A 63 -35.85 -1.46 37.75
N THR A 64 -35.34 -0.24 37.52
CA THR A 64 -36.12 0.98 37.77
C THR A 64 -35.44 2.23 37.14
N THR A 65 -36.30 3.07 36.58
CA THR A 65 -36.19 4.47 36.10
C THR A 65 -35.52 5.45 37.09
N THR A 66 -35.36 6.73 36.67
CA THR A 66 -35.24 7.98 37.48
C THR A 66 -33.77 8.45 37.63
N THR A 67 -33.30 9.70 37.52
CA THR A 67 -33.77 11.04 37.09
C THR A 67 -32.52 11.95 37.10
N THR A 68 -32.57 13.02 36.31
CA THR A 68 -31.69 14.20 36.31
C THR A 68 -31.32 14.72 37.70
N THR A 69 -30.03 14.95 37.98
CA THR A 69 -29.60 16.05 38.87
C THR A 69 -28.15 16.47 38.63
N THR A 70 -28.00 17.75 38.32
CA THR A 70 -26.80 18.57 38.27
C THR A 70 -26.09 18.56 39.62
N THR A 71 -24.79 18.24 39.68
CA THR A 71 -23.90 18.65 40.79
C THR A 71 -22.46 18.79 40.29
N ALA A 72 -21.93 20.00 40.42
CA ALA A 72 -20.57 20.37 40.05
C ALA A 72 -19.55 19.87 41.08
N SER A 73 -18.40 19.36 40.63
CA SER A 73 -17.05 19.35 41.27
C SER A 73 -16.04 18.58 40.39
N PRO A 74 -14.71 18.66 40.65
CA PRO A 74 -13.69 19.54 40.06
C PRO A 74 -12.92 18.89 38.87
N PRO A 75 -12.07 19.62 38.12
CA PRO A 75 -11.35 19.05 36.98
C PRO A 75 -10.24 18.09 37.44
N LEU A 76 -10.38 16.81 37.14
CA LEU A 76 -9.30 15.83 37.25
C LEU A 76 -8.22 16.12 36.19
N PRO A 77 -6.93 15.90 36.51
CA PRO A 77 -5.84 16.15 35.58
C PRO A 77 -5.97 15.23 34.36
N GLN A 78 -5.84 15.84 33.18
CA GLN A 78 -5.79 15.16 31.89
C GLN A 78 -4.69 14.09 31.94
N GLN A 79 -5.09 12.83 32.11
CA GLN A 79 -4.23 11.71 31.76
C GLN A 79 -3.96 11.82 30.27
N GLN A 80 -2.68 12.03 29.94
CA GLN A 80 -2.13 11.82 28.62
C GLN A 80 -2.75 10.54 28.06
N GLN A 81 -3.41 10.64 26.91
CA GLN A 81 -3.89 9.50 26.16
C GLN A 81 -2.70 8.59 25.89
N GLN A 82 -2.52 7.57 26.74
CA GLN A 82 -1.72 6.42 26.39
C GLN A 82 -2.33 5.90 25.10
N GLN A 83 -1.56 5.99 24.02
CA GLN A 83 -1.86 5.34 22.76
C GLN A 83 -2.30 3.92 23.08
N GLN A 84 -3.56 3.62 22.79
CA GLN A 84 -4.12 2.27 22.90
C GLN A 84 -3.12 1.29 22.29
N ASP A 85 -2.57 0.40 23.14
CA ASP A 85 -1.65 -0.68 22.75
C ASP A 85 -2.36 -1.61 21.77
N LYS A 86 -2.36 -1.24 20.50
CA LYS A 86 -2.72 -2.14 19.42
C LYS A 86 -1.68 -3.27 19.43
N PRO A 87 -2.08 -4.55 19.35
CA PRO A 87 -1.12 -5.65 19.32
C PRO A 87 -0.07 -5.43 18.23
N PRO A 88 1.23 -5.66 18.51
CA PRO A 88 2.29 -5.42 17.55
C PRO A 88 2.07 -6.23 16.28
N ILE A 89 1.92 -5.55 15.14
CA ILE A 89 1.82 -6.22 13.84
C ILE A 89 3.25 -6.59 13.42
N PRO A 90 3.51 -7.85 13.03
CA PRO A 90 4.83 -8.23 12.56
C PRO A 90 5.19 -7.51 11.26
N ILE A 91 6.46 -7.12 11.11
CA ILE A 91 6.98 -6.53 9.89
C ILE A 91 7.19 -7.65 8.87
N THR A 92 6.36 -7.71 7.83
CA THR A 92 6.35 -8.79 6.85
C THR A 92 6.36 -8.29 5.42
N VAL A 93 7.01 -9.07 4.55
CA VAL A 93 6.98 -8.86 3.10
C VAL A 93 6.60 -10.17 2.42
N GLN A 94 5.62 -10.09 1.54
CA GLN A 94 5.17 -11.21 0.71
C GLN A 94 5.24 -10.81 -0.75
N LEU A 95 5.95 -11.57 -1.59
CA LEU A 95 6.13 -11.26 -3.00
C LEU A 95 5.54 -12.36 -3.88
N PHE A 96 4.97 -11.94 -5.01
CA PHE A 96 4.22 -12.78 -5.93
C PHE A 96 4.69 -12.51 -7.36
N GLU A 97 4.81 -13.57 -8.16
CA GLU A 97 5.16 -13.48 -9.59
C GLU A 97 4.02 -12.92 -10.44
N SER A 98 2.82 -12.84 -9.90
CA SER A 98 1.62 -12.42 -10.63
C SER A 98 1.26 -10.95 -10.39
N SER A 99 0.46 -10.40 -11.30
CA SER A 99 -0.01 -9.02 -11.22
C SER A 99 -0.94 -8.77 -10.02
N PRO A 100 -0.97 -7.53 -9.49
CA PRO A 100 -1.91 -7.17 -8.43
C PRO A 100 -3.36 -7.35 -8.87
N GLY A 101 -4.19 -7.96 -8.01
CA GLY A 101 -5.63 -7.91 -8.08
C GLY A 101 -6.19 -6.63 -7.46
N VAL A 102 -7.52 -6.52 -7.40
CA VAL A 102 -8.20 -5.31 -6.88
C VAL A 102 -7.88 -5.06 -5.41
N LYS A 103 -7.72 -6.11 -4.61
CA LYS A 103 -7.45 -6.02 -3.17
C LYS A 103 -6.25 -6.83 -2.68
N THR A 104 -5.75 -7.78 -3.47
CA THR A 104 -4.68 -8.71 -3.06
C THR A 104 -3.75 -8.99 -4.24
N CYS A 105 -2.53 -9.43 -3.98
CA CYS A 105 -1.75 -10.13 -5.00
C CYS A 105 -2.42 -11.47 -5.35
N ARG A 106 -2.25 -11.96 -6.58
CA ARG A 106 -2.82 -13.24 -7.02
C ARG A 106 -1.80 -14.37 -6.87
N GLY A 107 -2.27 -15.61 -6.81
CA GLY A 107 -1.40 -16.79 -6.72
C GLY A 107 -0.71 -16.95 -5.35
N SER A 108 0.33 -17.79 -5.31
CA SER A 108 1.12 -18.06 -4.11
C SER A 108 2.32 -17.12 -4.01
N ALA A 109 2.64 -16.69 -2.79
CA ALA A 109 3.86 -15.92 -2.55
C ALA A 109 5.08 -16.83 -2.64
N PHE A 110 6.06 -16.46 -3.47
CA PHE A 110 7.35 -17.17 -3.59
C PHE A 110 8.38 -16.64 -2.57
N VAL A 111 8.20 -15.42 -2.08
CA VAL A 111 8.92 -14.89 -0.91
C VAL A 111 7.93 -14.59 0.21
N LYS A 112 8.25 -15.09 1.40
CA LYS A 112 7.60 -14.73 2.67
C LYS A 112 8.70 -14.46 3.69
N MET A 113 9.01 -13.20 3.91
CA MET A 113 10.01 -12.79 4.90
C MET A 113 9.33 -12.07 6.06
N VAL A 114 9.83 -12.34 7.26
CA VAL A 114 9.48 -11.64 8.49
C VAL A 114 10.74 -10.95 8.96
N LEU A 115 10.69 -9.63 9.11
CA LEU A 115 11.82 -8.85 9.63
C LEU A 115 11.84 -8.93 11.16
N PRO A 116 13.01 -8.70 11.78
CA PRO A 116 13.10 -8.54 13.24
C PRO A 116 12.11 -7.49 13.75
N ALA A 117 11.52 -7.74 14.93
CA ALA A 117 10.57 -6.78 15.53
C ALA A 117 11.25 -5.44 15.88
N ASP A 118 12.56 -5.44 16.04
CA ASP A 118 13.43 -4.31 16.31
C ASP A 118 14.20 -3.81 15.09
N ALA A 119 13.76 -4.17 13.87
CA ALA A 119 14.36 -3.69 12.62
C ALA A 119 14.49 -2.15 12.55
N SER A 120 13.59 -1.40 13.21
CA SER A 120 13.67 0.07 13.32
C SER A 120 14.87 0.59 14.11
N LYS A 121 15.59 -0.28 14.83
CA LYS A 121 16.77 0.04 15.66
C LYS A 121 18.03 -0.65 15.16
N GLU A 122 17.90 -1.67 14.33
CA GLU A 122 19.03 -2.41 13.80
C GLU A 122 19.79 -1.61 12.72
N PRO A 123 21.14 -1.58 12.76
CA PRO A 123 21.96 -0.85 11.78
C PRO A 123 21.75 -1.29 10.34
N ALA A 124 21.44 -2.58 10.09
CA ALA A 124 21.21 -3.12 8.75
C ALA A 124 20.04 -2.39 8.05
N PHE A 125 18.98 -2.10 8.80
CA PHE A 125 17.75 -1.49 8.27
C PHE A 125 17.68 0.02 8.49
N THR A 126 18.44 0.59 9.43
CA THR A 126 18.46 2.04 9.68
C THR A 126 19.53 2.79 8.88
N SER A 127 20.41 2.07 8.18
CA SER A 127 21.38 2.65 7.27
C SER A 127 20.71 3.50 6.18
N LYS A 128 21.49 4.39 5.55
CA LYS A 128 20.97 5.33 4.53
C LYS A 128 20.22 4.60 3.40
N ASP A 129 20.81 3.51 2.94
CA ASP A 129 20.38 2.76 1.76
C ASP A 129 19.46 1.59 2.12
N GLY A 130 19.39 1.20 3.40
CA GLY A 130 18.64 0.04 3.88
C GLY A 130 19.35 -1.29 3.61
N GLN A 131 18.67 -2.38 3.95
CA GLN A 131 19.14 -3.74 3.68
C GLN A 131 18.65 -4.19 2.30
N CYS A 132 19.57 -4.45 1.40
CA CYS A 132 19.27 -4.92 0.04
C CYS A 132 19.12 -6.44 -0.01
N TYR A 133 18.11 -6.91 -0.74
CA TYR A 133 17.80 -8.30 -0.99
C TYR A 133 17.62 -8.54 -2.49
N ASP A 134 18.36 -9.49 -3.03
CA ASP A 134 18.14 -10.03 -4.37
C ASP A 134 17.05 -11.09 -4.33
N LEU A 135 16.15 -11.05 -5.31
CA LEU A 135 15.09 -12.04 -5.47
C LEU A 135 15.56 -13.15 -6.40
N THR A 136 15.11 -14.38 -6.14
CA THR A 136 15.35 -15.53 -7.02
C THR A 136 14.56 -15.42 -8.33
N GLU A 137 13.44 -14.70 -8.30
CA GLU A 137 12.49 -14.54 -9.39
C GLU A 137 12.00 -13.10 -9.47
N THR A 138 11.42 -12.71 -10.61
CA THR A 138 10.84 -11.37 -10.78
C THR A 138 9.48 -11.30 -10.09
N ALA A 139 9.36 -10.44 -9.07
CA ALA A 139 8.08 -10.12 -8.47
C ALA A 139 7.29 -9.14 -9.34
N GLN A 140 5.98 -9.34 -9.44
CA GLN A 140 5.04 -8.43 -10.09
C GLN A 140 4.09 -7.74 -9.09
N CYS A 141 3.99 -8.30 -7.89
CA CYS A 141 3.17 -7.78 -6.80
C CYS A 141 3.82 -8.07 -5.45
N GLY A 142 3.74 -7.12 -4.53
CA GLY A 142 4.20 -7.28 -3.16
C GLY A 142 3.17 -6.79 -2.14
N ILE A 143 3.14 -7.42 -0.97
CA ILE A 143 2.39 -6.97 0.20
C ILE A 143 3.40 -6.68 1.30
N PHE A 144 3.36 -5.45 1.83
CA PHE A 144 4.29 -4.93 2.83
C PHE A 144 3.50 -4.50 4.05
N ALA A 145 3.60 -5.25 5.15
CA ALA A 145 2.79 -5.03 6.34
C ALA A 145 3.65 -4.81 7.58
N GLY A 146 3.29 -3.85 8.42
CA GLY A 146 4.02 -3.53 9.65
C GLY A 146 3.38 -2.33 10.37
N ASN A 147 3.84 -2.05 11.59
CA ASN A 147 3.31 -0.90 12.34
C ASN A 147 3.85 0.39 11.73
N LYS A 148 3.01 1.43 11.75
CA LYS A 148 3.45 2.78 11.35
C LYS A 148 4.60 3.30 12.21
N ALA A 149 4.65 2.87 13.49
CA ALA A 149 5.69 3.25 14.44
C ALA A 149 7.09 2.71 14.06
N ASP A 150 7.17 1.59 13.32
CA ASP A 150 8.44 1.02 12.88
C ASP A 150 9.07 1.82 11.72
N GLY A 151 8.27 2.64 11.03
CA GLY A 151 8.74 3.54 9.99
C GLY A 151 9.44 2.82 8.85
N CYS A 152 8.91 1.68 8.40
CA CYS A 152 9.53 0.88 7.34
C CYS A 152 9.04 1.28 5.94
N GLU A 153 9.99 1.34 5.00
CA GLU A 153 9.77 1.49 3.57
C GLU A 153 10.62 0.48 2.79
N ALA A 154 10.13 0.01 1.65
CA ALA A 154 10.85 -0.83 0.71
C ALA A 154 10.97 -0.10 -0.63
N LYS A 155 12.20 0.13 -1.07
CA LYS A 155 12.49 0.55 -2.44
C LYS A 155 12.57 -0.70 -3.32
N LEU A 156 11.83 -0.69 -4.41
CA LEU A 156 11.71 -1.79 -5.36
C LEU A 156 12.54 -1.46 -6.61
N PHE A 157 13.28 -2.44 -7.10
CA PHE A 157 14.30 -2.26 -8.12
C PHE A 157 14.16 -3.28 -9.25
N ARG A 158 14.32 -2.85 -10.50
CA ARG A 158 14.25 -3.74 -11.67
C ARG A 158 15.51 -4.54 -11.89
N GLY A 159 16.66 -4.00 -11.51
CA GLY A 159 17.94 -4.66 -11.58
C GLY A 159 18.28 -5.42 -10.29
N SER A 160 19.29 -6.27 -10.35
CA SER A 160 19.85 -6.92 -9.17
C SER A 160 20.63 -5.92 -8.31
N ARG A 161 20.92 -6.29 -7.07
CA ARG A 161 21.70 -5.51 -6.09
C ARG A 161 21.15 -4.11 -5.87
N CYS A 162 19.82 -3.98 -5.89
CA CYS A 162 19.11 -2.72 -5.69
C CYS A 162 19.51 -1.64 -6.69
N THR A 163 19.64 -2.02 -7.96
CA THR A 163 19.90 -1.12 -9.08
C THR A 163 18.63 -0.86 -9.89
N GLU A 164 18.53 0.30 -10.54
CA GLU A 164 17.35 0.69 -11.35
C GLU A 164 16.06 0.79 -10.53
N PHE A 165 15.91 1.90 -9.80
CA PHE A 165 14.72 2.19 -9.00
C PHE A 165 13.44 2.11 -9.84
N ALA A 166 12.44 1.38 -9.32
CA ALA A 166 11.18 1.14 -10.00
C ALA A 166 9.99 1.73 -9.23
N ASN A 167 9.93 1.49 -7.92
CA ASN A 167 8.81 1.94 -7.10
C ASN A 167 9.18 1.99 -5.60
N LEU A 168 8.34 2.63 -4.79
CA LEU A 168 8.45 2.66 -3.34
C LEU A 168 7.18 2.05 -2.72
N ALA A 169 7.36 1.14 -1.77
CA ALA A 169 6.31 0.59 -0.93
C ALA A 169 6.51 1.04 0.52
N VAL A 170 5.46 1.53 1.16
CA VAL A 170 5.50 1.87 2.60
C VAL A 170 4.79 0.77 3.35
N PHE A 171 5.38 0.32 4.46
CA PHE A 171 4.76 -0.68 5.31
C PHE A 171 3.59 -0.05 6.05
N GLN A 172 2.43 -0.68 5.95
CA GLN A 172 1.21 -0.21 6.59
C GLN A 172 0.57 -1.36 7.37
N GLU A 173 -0.30 -1.01 8.31
CA GLU A 173 -1.08 -2.00 9.05
C GLU A 173 -2.13 -2.68 8.16
N GLU A 174 -2.58 -1.98 7.12
CA GLU A 174 -3.53 -2.49 6.14
C GLU A 174 -2.79 -3.21 5.01
N LEU A 175 -3.22 -4.43 4.69
CA LEU A 175 -2.68 -5.20 3.58
C LEU A 175 -3.03 -4.53 2.25
N ARG A 176 -2.07 -3.83 1.66
CA ARG A 176 -2.21 -3.23 0.33
C ARG A 176 -1.28 -3.91 -0.68
N PRO A 177 -1.79 -4.32 -1.85
CA PRO A 177 -0.95 -4.81 -2.93
C PRO A 177 -0.20 -3.64 -3.59
N VAL A 178 1.10 -3.79 -3.75
CA VAL A 178 1.96 -2.88 -4.51
C VAL A 178 2.37 -3.59 -5.79
N GLY A 179 1.91 -3.07 -6.93
CA GLY A 179 2.26 -3.59 -8.24
C GLY A 179 3.60 -3.05 -8.76
N GLY A 180 4.22 -3.82 -9.64
CA GLY A 180 5.40 -3.42 -10.40
C GLY A 180 6.31 -4.62 -10.67
N PHE A 181 7.19 -4.51 -11.67
CA PHE A 181 8.19 -5.53 -11.97
C PHE A 181 9.49 -5.21 -11.22
N PHE A 182 9.91 -6.07 -10.31
CA PHE A 182 11.14 -5.89 -9.54
C PHE A 182 11.86 -7.22 -9.26
N THR A 183 13.18 -7.17 -9.26
CA THR A 183 14.09 -8.32 -9.05
C THR A 183 14.98 -8.16 -7.82
N SER A 184 14.99 -6.98 -7.21
CA SER A 184 15.58 -6.76 -5.89
C SER A 184 14.79 -5.71 -5.11
N ILE A 185 14.94 -5.74 -3.79
CA ILE A 185 14.29 -4.80 -2.87
C ILE A 185 15.31 -4.30 -1.84
N SER A 186 15.25 -3.02 -1.47
CA SER A 186 15.96 -2.51 -0.30
C SER A 186 14.97 -2.08 0.76
N ILE A 187 15.08 -2.64 1.96
CA ILE A 187 14.19 -2.35 3.08
C ILE A 187 14.90 -1.47 4.08
N LYS A 188 14.27 -0.34 4.40
CA LYS A 188 14.75 0.62 5.40
C LYS A 188 13.69 0.82 6.46
N CYS A 189 14.08 0.83 7.72
CA CYS A 189 13.20 1.06 8.86
C CYS A 189 13.72 2.19 9.75
N GLY A 190 12.91 2.58 10.74
CA GLY A 190 13.25 3.67 11.67
C GLY A 190 13.07 5.06 11.05
N ILE A 191 12.30 5.19 9.99
CA ILE A 191 11.99 6.49 9.38
C ILE A 191 11.01 7.22 10.30
N ALA A 192 11.45 8.37 10.80
CA ALA A 192 10.61 9.21 11.65
C ALA A 192 9.32 9.59 10.89
N PRO A 193 8.13 9.37 11.46
CA PRO A 193 6.89 9.83 10.87
C PRO A 193 6.94 11.35 10.70
N VAL A 194 6.87 11.82 9.46
CA VAL A 194 6.70 13.24 9.19
C VAL A 194 5.23 13.56 9.42
N GLU A 195 4.91 14.15 10.57
CA GLU A 195 3.58 14.72 10.78
C GLU A 195 3.45 15.97 9.91
N PRO A 196 2.55 15.98 8.90
CA PRO A 196 2.36 17.18 8.11
C PRO A 196 1.85 18.27 9.03
N LYS A 197 2.51 19.43 9.00
CA LYS A 197 2.02 20.63 9.71
C LYS A 197 0.55 20.83 9.31
N PRO A 198 -0.36 21.06 10.27
CA PRO A 198 -1.77 21.30 9.97
C PRO A 198 -1.85 22.36 8.88
N LEU A 199 -2.50 22.02 7.76
CA LEU A 199 -2.72 22.97 6.68
C LEU A 199 -3.47 24.15 7.30
N SER A 200 -2.79 25.29 7.44
CA SER A 200 -3.43 26.53 7.86
C SER A 200 -4.39 26.93 6.75
N LEU A 201 -5.66 26.49 6.85
CA LEU A 201 -6.77 26.92 6.00
C LEU A 201 -7.16 28.39 6.30
N GLY A 202 -6.19 29.23 6.64
CA GLY A 202 -6.36 30.56 7.22
C GLY A 202 -7.14 31.55 6.36
N ASN A 203 -7.44 31.21 5.11
CA ASN A 203 -8.16 32.10 4.19
C ASN A 203 -9.39 31.46 3.51
N LEU A 204 -9.79 30.22 3.85
CA LEU A 204 -10.98 29.58 3.27
C LEU A 204 -12.27 29.80 4.08
N GLY A 205 -12.19 30.39 5.27
CA GLY A 205 -13.35 30.75 6.10
C GLY A 205 -13.96 32.13 5.82
N GLY A 206 -13.46 32.88 4.82
CA GLY A 206 -13.74 34.31 4.68
C GLY A 206 -14.63 34.76 3.53
N LYS A 207 -15.13 33.88 2.66
CA LYS A 207 -16.03 34.27 1.56
C LYS A 207 -17.08 33.20 1.23
N LEU A 208 -17.78 32.68 2.23
CA LEU A 208 -19.15 32.21 1.98
C LEU A 208 -20.05 33.45 1.96
N GLN A 209 -20.07 34.16 0.82
CA GLN A 209 -21.04 35.23 0.60
C GLN A 209 -22.42 34.60 0.64
N LYS A 210 -23.14 34.79 1.75
CA LYS A 210 -24.57 34.57 1.82
C LYS A 210 -25.19 35.42 0.70
N PRO A 211 -25.84 34.83 -0.32
CA PRO A 211 -26.49 35.63 -1.35
C PRO A 211 -27.50 36.56 -0.67
N PRO A 212 -27.53 37.85 -1.01
CA PRO A 212 -28.49 38.77 -0.43
C PRO A 212 -29.89 38.29 -0.80
N GLY A 213 -30.66 37.88 0.21
CA GLY A 213 -32.06 37.55 0.06
C GLY A 213 -32.81 38.78 -0.44
N LYS A 214 -33.26 38.74 -1.70
CA LYS A 214 -34.16 39.72 -2.26
C LYS A 214 -35.16 39.04 -3.20
N GLY A 215 -36.39 38.86 -2.70
CA GLY A 215 -37.63 38.84 -3.47
C GLY A 215 -37.79 37.74 -4.53
N SER A 216 -38.13 36.52 -4.10
CA SER A 216 -38.69 35.49 -4.99
C SER A 216 -40.17 35.79 -5.31
N THR A 217 -40.45 36.85 -6.06
CA THR A 217 -41.79 37.09 -6.66
C THR A 217 -41.65 37.93 -7.92
N ALA A 218 -40.98 37.40 -8.95
CA ALA A 218 -41.04 37.96 -10.30
C ALA A 218 -40.75 36.93 -11.40
N ALA A 219 -39.96 35.89 -11.14
CA ALA A 219 -39.61 34.90 -12.16
C ALA A 219 -40.71 33.85 -12.45
N ALA A 220 -41.69 33.67 -11.55
CA ALA A 220 -42.76 32.69 -11.74
C ALA A 220 -43.89 33.15 -12.69
N ARG A 221 -43.96 34.44 -13.05
CA ARG A 221 -45.00 34.96 -13.97
C ARG A 221 -44.57 35.02 -15.44
N ALA A 222 -43.29 34.80 -15.74
CA ALA A 222 -42.79 34.82 -17.12
C ALA A 222 -43.01 33.49 -17.86
N VAL A 223 -43.13 32.37 -17.14
CA VAL A 223 -43.34 31.04 -17.75
C VAL A 223 -44.82 30.71 -18.03
N ASP A 224 -45.78 31.34 -17.33
CA ASP A 224 -47.23 31.11 -17.58
C ASP A 224 -47.75 31.87 -18.82
N ALA A 225 -47.13 33.01 -19.16
CA ALA A 225 -47.50 33.80 -20.34
C ALA A 225 -47.02 33.17 -21.67
N ALA A 226 -45.98 32.33 -21.64
CA ALA A 226 -45.44 31.67 -22.84
C ALA A 226 -46.16 30.35 -23.20
N MET A 227 -46.87 29.71 -22.26
CA MET A 227 -47.64 28.49 -22.53
C MET A 227 -49.10 28.74 -22.95
N ARG A 228 -49.59 29.98 -22.88
CA ARG A 228 -50.97 30.34 -23.31
C ARG A 228 -51.05 31.00 -24.69
N ALA A 229 -49.91 31.16 -25.37
CA ALA A 229 -49.83 31.76 -26.70
C ALA A 229 -49.34 30.78 -27.79
N ALA A 230 -49.40 29.48 -27.51
CA ALA A 230 -49.14 28.40 -28.49
C ALA A 230 -50.41 27.57 -28.69
#